data_AF-A0A2P8AUX0-F1
#
_entry.id   AF-A0A2P8AUX0-F1
#
_cell.length_a   1.000
_cell.length_b   1.000
_cell.length_c   1.000
_cell.angle_alpha   90.00
_cell.angle_beta   90.00
_cell.angle_gamma   90.00
#
_symmetry.space_group_name_H-M   'P 1'
#
loop_
_entity.id
_entity.type
_entity.pdbx_description
1 polymer ?
#
loop_
_entity_poly.entity_id
_entity_poly.type
_entity_poly.pdbx_seq_one_letter_code
_entity_poly.pdbx_strand_id
1 'polypeptide(L)'
;MLSAEPHDNADSDGEDADGFAAKLTVGSGNIFRYAVSHNNIDDGWDLYTKTDTGPIGVVTIEDSLAYNNGTLSNGGQAGNGDRNGYKLGGEDIPVNHVVRRSIAYRNGKHGFTYNSNPGTMTVSNNVSIDNAERNFNFDGGSSVFRNNISCRSGSSTNDRIIGDADSSNQFWSGSNGSRCSSYTGALGWSFALRRPPRRDLRRQSGNAVTDPAARASPLAGTFPTWRTDSAGAAASMPSPPSGCGAWSSSASTATGTAPWHCARSCSRRTGLTWTGTRRR
;
A
#
# COMPACT_ATOMS: atom_id res chain seq x y z
N MET A 1 -13.16 6.73 -3.10
CA MET A 1 -12.29 7.34 -2.07
C MET A 1 -11.12 8.06 -2.73
N LEU A 2 -10.72 9.21 -2.19
CA LEU A 2 -9.62 10.03 -2.69
C LEU A 2 -8.68 10.38 -1.53
N SER A 3 -7.37 10.11 -1.66
CA SER A 3 -6.34 10.59 -0.72
C SER A 3 -6.59 10.22 0.74
N ALA A 4 -6.61 8.91 1.01
CA ALA A 4 -6.73 8.34 2.34
C ALA A 4 -5.55 7.41 2.65
N GLU A 5 -5.25 7.26 3.95
CA GLU A 5 -4.12 6.50 4.49
C GLU A 5 -4.55 5.68 5.71
N PRO A 6 -5.30 4.58 5.53
CA PRO A 6 -5.50 3.59 6.59
C PRO A 6 -4.20 2.83 6.87
N HIS A 7 -3.87 2.73 8.15
CA HIS A 7 -2.70 1.99 8.62
C HIS A 7 -2.87 1.51 10.06
N ASP A 8 -2.08 0.51 10.43
CA ASP A 8 -2.07 -0.08 11.78
C ASP A 8 -3.46 -0.56 12.26
N ASN A 9 -4.35 -0.87 11.32
CA ASN A 9 -5.62 -1.50 11.63
C ASN A 9 -5.36 -2.95 12.05
N ALA A 10 -5.95 -3.36 13.17
CA ALA A 10 -5.82 -4.71 13.70
C ALA A 10 -7.12 -5.15 14.37
N ASP A 11 -7.46 -6.40 14.16
CA ASP A 11 -8.43 -7.16 14.94
C ASP A 11 -7.69 -8.27 15.72
N SER A 12 -8.41 -9.03 16.55
CA SER A 12 -7.81 -10.00 17.48
C SER A 12 -7.34 -11.31 16.85
N ASP A 13 -7.94 -11.74 15.73
CA ASP A 13 -7.53 -12.96 15.03
C ASP A 13 -6.60 -12.67 13.85
N GLY A 14 -6.61 -11.41 13.40
CA GLY A 14 -5.74 -10.85 12.38
C GLY A 14 -6.11 -11.25 10.96
N GLU A 15 -7.36 -11.65 10.73
CA GLU A 15 -7.87 -12.03 9.40
C GLU A 15 -8.77 -10.96 8.76
N ASP A 16 -9.25 -9.96 9.50
CA ASP A 16 -10.36 -9.11 9.01
C ASP A 16 -9.99 -7.63 8.84
N ALA A 17 -8.96 -7.14 9.55
CA ALA A 17 -8.62 -5.73 9.55
C ALA A 17 -7.71 -5.32 8.37
N ASP A 18 -8.39 -5.02 7.25
CA ASP A 18 -7.81 -4.43 6.04
C ASP A 18 -7.60 -2.91 6.14
N GLY A 19 -6.80 -2.37 5.23
CA GLY A 19 -6.78 -0.92 5.00
C GLY A 19 -8.03 -0.42 4.26
N PHE A 20 -8.34 -1.03 3.12
CA PHE A 20 -9.53 -0.71 2.33
C PHE A 20 -10.30 -1.99 1.97
N ALA A 21 -11.58 -2.03 2.33
CA ALA A 21 -12.46 -3.15 2.03
C ALA A 21 -13.65 -2.68 1.18
N ALA A 22 -13.71 -3.13 -0.07
CA ALA A 22 -14.89 -3.01 -0.93
C ALA A 22 -15.30 -4.44 -1.32
N LYS A 23 -15.85 -5.15 -0.33
CA LYS A 23 -16.08 -6.59 -0.36
C LYS A 23 -17.53 -6.98 -0.06
N LEU A 24 -17.84 -8.27 -0.19
CA LEU A 24 -19.13 -8.91 0.10
C LEU A 24 -20.31 -8.41 -0.74
N THR A 25 -20.99 -7.36 -0.30
CA THR A 25 -22.26 -6.88 -0.89
C THR A 25 -22.15 -5.47 -1.45
N VAL A 26 -20.92 -4.98 -1.67
CA VAL A 26 -20.70 -3.62 -2.16
C VAL A 26 -21.24 -3.43 -3.59
N GLY A 27 -21.94 -2.31 -3.81
CA GLY A 27 -22.48 -1.94 -5.11
C GLY A 27 -21.43 -1.45 -6.12
N SER A 28 -21.89 -0.99 -7.29
CA SER A 28 -21.02 -0.47 -8.35
C SER A 28 -20.54 0.97 -8.12
N GLY A 29 -19.54 1.40 -8.91
CA GLY A 29 -19.08 2.80 -8.93
C GLY A 29 -17.97 3.13 -7.94
N ASN A 30 -17.39 2.12 -7.29
CA ASN A 30 -16.32 2.31 -6.31
C ASN A 30 -14.97 2.53 -6.99
N ILE A 31 -14.35 3.66 -6.67
CA ILE A 31 -13.02 4.03 -7.16
C ILE A 31 -12.14 4.42 -5.98
N PHE A 32 -10.99 3.79 -5.82
CA PHE A 32 -9.92 4.20 -4.92
C PHE A 32 -8.82 4.87 -5.73
N ARG A 33 -8.51 6.13 -5.40
CA ARG A 33 -7.53 6.93 -6.14
C ARG A 33 -6.62 7.71 -5.20
N TYR A 34 -5.33 7.75 -5.52
CA TYR A 34 -4.32 8.46 -4.73
C TYR A 34 -4.34 8.00 -3.27
N ALA A 35 -4.55 6.72 -3.01
CA ALA A 35 -4.68 6.17 -1.67
C ALA A 35 -3.43 5.38 -1.28
N VAL A 36 -3.13 5.35 0.01
CA VAL A 36 -2.00 4.62 0.58
C VAL A 36 -2.55 3.67 1.64
N SER A 37 -2.18 2.40 1.61
CA SER A 37 -2.59 1.42 2.62
C SER A 37 -1.35 0.71 3.12
N HIS A 38 -1.09 0.76 4.43
CA HIS A 38 0.12 0.16 4.95
C HIS A 38 0.02 -0.36 6.37
N ASN A 39 0.83 -1.37 6.66
CA ASN A 39 0.94 -1.91 8.02
C ASN A 39 -0.41 -2.30 8.64
N ASN A 40 -1.41 -2.66 7.84
CA ASN A 40 -2.64 -3.28 8.34
C ASN A 40 -2.35 -4.75 8.68
N ILE A 41 -3.07 -5.35 9.62
CA ILE A 41 -2.78 -6.71 10.07
C ILE A 41 -3.06 -7.77 9.00
N ASP A 42 -4.06 -7.52 8.14
CA ASP A 42 -4.38 -8.36 6.99
C ASP A 42 -3.97 -7.68 5.67
N ASP A 43 -4.91 -7.29 4.81
CA ASP A 43 -4.59 -6.81 3.46
C ASP A 43 -4.53 -5.28 3.36
N GLY A 44 -3.81 -4.81 2.34
CA GLY A 44 -3.87 -3.40 1.93
C GLY A 44 -5.23 -3.04 1.33
N TRP A 45 -5.68 -3.85 0.37
CA TRP A 45 -6.99 -3.81 -0.25
C TRP A 45 -7.59 -5.21 -0.28
N ASP A 46 -8.86 -5.31 0.13
CA ASP A 46 -9.65 -6.52 0.04
C ASP A 46 -10.94 -6.30 -0.76
N LEU A 47 -11.05 -7.01 -1.88
CA LEU A 47 -12.20 -7.06 -2.79
C LEU A 47 -12.94 -8.40 -2.72
N TYR A 48 -12.87 -9.10 -1.58
CA TYR A 48 -13.42 -10.44 -1.41
C TYR A 48 -14.88 -10.57 -1.86
N THR A 49 -15.12 -11.58 -2.68
CA THR A 49 -16.44 -12.06 -3.06
C THR A 49 -16.75 -13.34 -2.31
N LYS A 50 -18.02 -13.53 -1.94
CA LYS A 50 -18.50 -14.71 -1.21
C LYS A 50 -19.60 -15.39 -2.01
N THR A 51 -19.57 -16.71 -2.12
CA THR A 51 -20.55 -17.57 -2.81
C THR A 51 -21.97 -17.28 -2.34
N ASP A 52 -22.15 -17.07 -1.04
CA ASP A 52 -23.46 -16.76 -0.45
C ASP A 52 -24.06 -15.44 -0.97
N THR A 53 -23.22 -14.48 -1.37
CA THR A 53 -23.66 -13.12 -1.78
C THR A 53 -23.41 -12.83 -3.26
N GLY A 54 -22.61 -13.64 -3.94
CA GLY A 54 -22.28 -13.49 -5.34
C GLY A 54 -21.28 -12.36 -5.63
N PRO A 55 -21.24 -11.86 -6.88
CA PRO A 55 -20.27 -10.85 -7.30
C PRO A 55 -20.57 -9.48 -6.70
N ILE A 56 -19.51 -8.73 -6.41
CA ILE A 56 -19.58 -7.31 -6.06
C ILE A 56 -19.56 -6.41 -7.30
N GLY A 57 -19.89 -5.13 -7.11
CA GLY A 57 -19.67 -4.13 -8.14
C GLY A 57 -18.20 -4.00 -8.52
N VAL A 58 -17.94 -3.75 -9.80
CA VAL A 58 -16.57 -3.50 -10.30
C VAL A 58 -15.93 -2.33 -9.55
N VAL A 59 -14.81 -2.62 -8.89
CA VAL A 59 -13.93 -1.65 -8.25
C VAL A 59 -12.77 -1.25 -9.17
N THR A 60 -12.48 0.04 -9.21
CA THR A 60 -11.26 0.60 -9.81
C THR A 60 -10.30 1.06 -8.71
N ILE A 61 -9.06 0.57 -8.73
CA ILE A 61 -7.97 1.03 -7.87
C ILE A 61 -6.91 1.65 -8.77
N GLU A 62 -6.55 2.91 -8.50
CA GLU A 62 -5.56 3.59 -9.32
C GLU A 62 -4.68 4.58 -8.57
N ASP A 63 -3.48 4.79 -9.10
CA ASP A 63 -2.53 5.78 -8.57
C ASP A 63 -2.29 5.59 -7.05
N SER A 64 -2.25 4.34 -6.58
CA SER A 64 -2.31 3.99 -5.15
C SER A 64 -1.12 3.13 -4.71
N LEU A 65 -0.89 3.04 -3.41
CA LEU A 65 0.28 2.37 -2.82
C LEU A 65 -0.14 1.42 -1.70
N ALA A 66 0.27 0.16 -1.76
CA ALA A 66 0.13 -0.84 -0.70
C ALA A 66 1.52 -1.26 -0.20
N TYR A 67 1.83 -1.09 1.09
CA TYR A 67 3.12 -1.56 1.61
C TYR A 67 3.09 -2.11 3.03
N ASN A 68 3.96 -3.09 3.32
CA ASN A 68 4.12 -3.68 4.64
C ASN A 68 2.81 -4.21 5.29
N ASN A 69 1.73 -4.43 4.53
CA ASN A 69 0.52 -5.05 5.08
C ASN A 69 0.84 -6.48 5.51
N GLY A 70 0.20 -6.93 6.59
CA GLY A 70 0.57 -8.11 7.34
C GLY A 70 1.60 -7.93 8.43
N THR A 71 2.06 -6.71 8.68
CA THR A 71 2.95 -6.39 9.80
C THR A 71 2.65 -4.98 10.30
N LEU A 72 2.20 -4.85 11.54
CA LEU A 72 1.96 -3.56 12.17
C LEU A 72 3.27 -2.78 12.28
N SER A 73 3.17 -1.45 12.38
CA SER A 73 4.32 -0.55 12.51
C SER A 73 5.14 -0.82 13.78
N ASN A 74 4.53 -1.41 14.81
CA ASN A 74 5.21 -1.86 16.03
C ASN A 74 5.90 -3.25 15.88
N GLY A 75 5.86 -3.84 14.68
CA GLY A 75 6.40 -5.17 14.38
C GLY A 75 5.45 -6.34 14.69
N GLY A 76 4.25 -6.06 15.19
CA GLY A 76 3.23 -7.07 15.46
C GLY A 76 2.76 -7.77 14.18
N GLN A 77 2.53 -9.07 14.27
CA GLN A 77 2.00 -9.89 13.18
C GLN A 77 0.96 -10.85 13.75
N ALA A 78 -0.02 -11.21 12.92
CA ALA A 78 -0.92 -12.33 13.16
C ALA A 78 -0.57 -13.45 12.17
N GLY A 79 -0.69 -14.70 12.62
CA GLY A 79 -0.35 -15.87 11.80
C GLY A 79 -1.39 -16.19 10.73
N ASN A 80 -2.61 -15.70 10.90
CA ASN A 80 -3.78 -16.11 10.12
C ASN A 80 -4.10 -15.18 8.95
N GLY A 81 -3.68 -13.91 9.01
CA GLY A 81 -3.89 -12.95 7.93
C GLY A 81 -3.31 -13.41 6.60
N ASP A 82 -3.98 -12.99 5.54
CA ASP A 82 -3.61 -13.19 4.16
C ASP A 82 -2.50 -12.24 3.69
N ARG A 83 -2.45 -11.00 4.20
CA ARG A 83 -1.26 -10.13 4.16
C ARG A 83 -0.83 -9.66 2.76
N ASN A 84 -1.78 -9.48 1.86
CA ASN A 84 -1.56 -9.03 0.49
C ASN A 84 -1.52 -7.51 0.38
N GLY A 85 -0.90 -7.00 -0.67
CA GLY A 85 -1.05 -5.60 -1.07
C GLY A 85 -2.44 -5.34 -1.64
N TYR A 86 -2.81 -6.11 -2.67
CA TYR A 86 -4.09 -6.01 -3.36
C TYR A 86 -4.70 -7.41 -3.55
N LYS A 87 -5.71 -7.74 -2.75
CA LYS A 87 -6.55 -8.93 -2.87
C LYS A 87 -7.75 -8.61 -3.77
N LEU A 88 -7.76 -9.15 -5.00
CA LEU A 88 -8.65 -8.69 -6.07
C LEU A 88 -9.83 -9.64 -6.35
N GLY A 89 -10.28 -10.41 -5.36
CA GLY A 89 -11.24 -11.47 -5.60
C GLY A 89 -11.60 -12.35 -4.40
N GLY A 90 -12.41 -13.37 -4.65
CA GLY A 90 -12.69 -14.47 -3.73
C GLY A 90 -13.60 -15.55 -4.35
N GLU A 91 -13.45 -16.79 -3.90
CA GLU A 91 -14.39 -17.90 -4.15
C GLU A 91 -14.75 -18.20 -5.61
N ASP A 92 -13.80 -18.07 -6.55
CA ASP A 92 -14.00 -18.39 -7.97
C ASP A 92 -15.09 -17.56 -8.66
N ILE A 93 -15.41 -16.38 -8.11
CA ILE A 93 -16.43 -15.48 -8.64
C ILE A 93 -15.80 -14.44 -9.57
N PRO A 94 -16.21 -14.38 -10.86
CA PRO A 94 -15.63 -13.44 -11.81
C PRO A 94 -16.13 -12.01 -11.58
N VAL A 95 -15.19 -11.10 -11.33
CA VAL A 95 -15.43 -9.65 -11.33
C VAL A 95 -14.32 -8.93 -12.07
N ASN A 96 -14.67 -8.11 -13.06
CA ASN A 96 -13.70 -7.45 -13.94
C ASN A 96 -13.14 -6.16 -13.33
N HIS A 97 -12.45 -6.29 -12.18
CA HIS A 97 -11.79 -5.18 -11.51
C HIS A 97 -10.72 -4.51 -12.38
N VAL A 98 -10.43 -3.25 -12.05
CA VAL A 98 -9.35 -2.48 -12.68
C VAL A 98 -8.35 -2.09 -11.62
N VAL A 99 -7.09 -2.48 -11.80
CA VAL A 99 -5.97 -2.03 -10.96
C VAL A 99 -4.87 -1.48 -11.85
N ARG A 100 -4.56 -0.18 -11.69
CA ARG A 100 -3.62 0.48 -12.59
C ARG A 100 -2.75 1.54 -11.92
N ARG A 101 -1.53 1.74 -12.43
CA ARG A 101 -0.59 2.76 -11.91
C ARG A 101 -0.43 2.67 -10.38
N SER A 102 -0.47 1.46 -9.84
CA SER A 102 -0.43 1.23 -8.41
C SER A 102 0.84 0.47 -8.03
N ILE A 103 1.28 0.67 -6.79
CA ILE A 103 2.52 0.10 -6.28
C ILE A 103 2.22 -0.87 -5.14
N ALA A 104 2.84 -2.05 -5.15
CA ALA A 104 2.85 -2.99 -4.03
C ALA A 104 4.30 -3.20 -3.55
N TYR A 105 4.58 -2.93 -2.27
CA TYR A 105 5.95 -3.00 -1.74
C TYR A 105 6.01 -3.75 -0.41
N ARG A 106 6.75 -4.87 -0.37
CA ARG A 106 7.06 -5.60 0.87
C ARG A 106 5.84 -5.97 1.72
N ASN A 107 4.70 -6.28 1.10
CA ASN A 107 3.57 -6.88 1.81
C ASN A 107 3.93 -8.31 2.26
N GLY A 108 3.29 -8.77 3.32
CA GLY A 108 3.60 -10.02 4.02
C GLY A 108 3.33 -11.31 3.22
N LYS A 109 2.67 -11.20 2.07
CA LYS A 109 2.45 -12.31 1.13
C LYS A 109 2.58 -11.86 -0.33
N HIS A 110 1.47 -11.57 -1.03
CA HIS A 110 1.50 -11.17 -2.43
C HIS A 110 1.42 -9.66 -2.60
N GLY A 111 2.03 -9.14 -3.67
CA GLY A 111 1.82 -7.75 -4.09
C GLY A 111 0.41 -7.57 -4.65
N PHE A 112 0.17 -8.16 -5.81
CA PHE A 112 -1.14 -8.26 -6.44
C PHE A 112 -1.55 -9.73 -6.55
N THR A 113 -2.72 -10.09 -6.04
CA THR A 113 -3.27 -11.44 -6.17
C THR A 113 -4.66 -11.42 -6.76
N TYR A 114 -4.93 -12.36 -7.67
CA TYR A 114 -6.27 -12.57 -8.21
C TYR A 114 -7.25 -13.06 -7.14
N ASN A 115 -6.74 -13.68 -6.07
CA ASN A 115 -7.50 -14.32 -5.00
C ASN A 115 -8.71 -15.12 -5.50
N SER A 116 -8.49 -16.02 -6.45
CA SER A 116 -9.56 -16.82 -7.06
C SER A 116 -10.62 -16.01 -7.81
N ASN A 117 -10.32 -14.81 -8.35
CA ASN A 117 -11.23 -14.15 -9.28
C ASN A 117 -10.87 -14.51 -10.74
N PRO A 118 -11.69 -15.31 -11.45
CA PRO A 118 -11.41 -15.72 -12.83
C PRO A 118 -11.76 -14.65 -13.89
N GLY A 119 -12.21 -13.47 -13.46
CA GLY A 119 -12.64 -12.39 -14.34
C GLY A 119 -11.56 -11.87 -15.29
N THR A 120 -12.00 -11.11 -16.28
CA THR A 120 -11.16 -10.37 -17.22
C THR A 120 -10.74 -9.04 -16.60
N MET A 121 -9.97 -9.08 -15.51
CA MET A 121 -9.50 -7.87 -14.84
C MET A 121 -8.50 -7.10 -15.71
N THR A 122 -8.50 -5.77 -15.58
CA THR A 122 -7.46 -4.93 -16.20
C THR A 122 -6.36 -4.67 -15.19
N VAL A 123 -5.19 -5.27 -15.41
CA VAL A 123 -4.01 -5.15 -14.54
C VAL A 123 -2.92 -4.43 -15.33
N SER A 124 -2.74 -3.12 -15.11
CA SER A 124 -1.85 -2.36 -16.00
C SER A 124 -1.00 -1.27 -15.35
N ASN A 125 0.23 -1.12 -15.84
CA ASN A 125 1.15 -0.08 -15.40
C ASN A 125 1.42 -0.13 -13.87
N ASN A 126 1.34 -1.32 -13.26
CA ASN A 126 1.60 -1.49 -11.84
C ASN A 126 3.07 -1.84 -11.60
N VAL A 127 3.54 -1.55 -10.39
CA VAL A 127 4.88 -1.89 -9.93
C VAL A 127 4.76 -2.72 -8.66
N SER A 128 5.38 -3.89 -8.65
CA SER A 128 5.38 -4.75 -7.47
C SER A 128 6.80 -5.13 -7.11
N ILE A 129 7.18 -4.90 -5.85
CA ILE A 129 8.58 -4.99 -5.41
C ILE A 129 8.64 -5.72 -4.06
N ASP A 130 9.47 -6.76 -4.00
CA ASP A 130 9.88 -7.44 -2.76
C ASP A 130 8.74 -7.90 -1.82
N ASN A 131 7.56 -8.25 -2.34
CA ASN A 131 6.49 -8.85 -1.50
C ASN A 131 6.88 -10.28 -1.10
N ALA A 132 6.59 -10.71 0.12
CA ALA A 132 7.23 -11.88 0.74
C ALA A 132 7.20 -13.15 -0.15
N GLU A 133 6.06 -13.45 -0.78
CA GLU A 133 5.92 -14.61 -1.66
C GLU A 133 6.06 -14.23 -3.14
N ARG A 134 5.08 -13.51 -3.69
CA ARG A 134 5.01 -13.17 -5.13
C ARG A 134 4.68 -11.71 -5.32
N ASN A 135 5.22 -11.11 -6.35
CA ASN A 135 4.84 -9.76 -6.73
C ASN A 135 3.50 -9.79 -7.47
N PHE A 136 3.32 -10.77 -8.36
CA PHE A 136 2.04 -11.03 -9.02
C PHE A 136 1.67 -12.52 -8.89
N ASN A 137 0.48 -12.78 -8.34
CA ASN A 137 -0.09 -14.12 -8.20
C ASN A 137 -1.46 -14.22 -8.88
N PHE A 138 -1.48 -14.68 -10.12
CA PHE A 138 -2.68 -14.91 -10.92
C PHE A 138 -2.65 -16.35 -11.44
N ASP A 139 -3.27 -17.26 -10.68
CA ASP A 139 -3.29 -18.70 -10.94
C ASP A 139 -4.52 -19.18 -11.73
N GLY A 140 -5.31 -18.25 -12.26
CA GLY A 140 -6.47 -18.54 -13.09
C GLY A 140 -7.09 -17.30 -13.70
N GLY A 141 -8.14 -17.51 -14.49
CA GLY A 141 -8.94 -16.44 -15.10
C GLY A 141 -8.46 -15.96 -16.46
N SER A 142 -8.94 -14.79 -16.85
CA SER A 142 -8.75 -14.19 -18.18
C SER A 142 -8.25 -12.75 -18.12
N SER A 143 -7.58 -12.38 -17.03
CA SER A 143 -7.09 -11.02 -16.80
C SER A 143 -6.16 -10.54 -17.92
N VAL A 144 -6.19 -9.24 -18.21
CA VAL A 144 -5.38 -8.59 -19.23
C VAL A 144 -4.26 -7.79 -18.56
N PHE A 145 -3.03 -8.09 -18.92
CA PHE A 145 -1.82 -7.55 -18.30
C PHE A 145 -1.03 -6.70 -19.28
N ARG A 146 -0.78 -5.44 -18.92
CA ARG A 146 0.00 -4.49 -19.74
C ARG A 146 0.97 -3.66 -18.89
N ASN A 147 2.19 -3.47 -19.36
CA ASN A 147 3.19 -2.57 -18.79
C ASN A 147 3.55 -2.82 -17.31
N ASN A 148 3.19 -3.96 -16.71
CA ASN A 148 3.47 -4.22 -15.30
C ASN A 148 4.97 -4.50 -15.07
N ILE A 149 5.47 -4.14 -13.89
CA ILE A 149 6.88 -4.29 -13.51
C ILE A 149 6.94 -5.06 -12.19
N SER A 150 7.72 -6.13 -12.19
CA SER A 150 8.03 -6.92 -11.00
C SER A 150 9.53 -6.87 -10.75
N CYS A 151 9.91 -6.36 -9.58
CA CYS A 151 11.31 -6.25 -9.20
C CYS A 151 11.61 -6.97 -7.89
N ARG A 152 12.80 -7.55 -7.83
CA ARG A 152 13.32 -8.21 -6.64
C ARG A 152 14.72 -7.72 -6.30
N SER A 153 14.99 -7.52 -5.01
CA SER A 153 16.34 -7.30 -4.48
C SER A 153 17.09 -8.62 -4.18
N GLY A 154 16.39 -9.76 -4.16
CA GLY A 154 16.96 -11.09 -3.96
C GLY A 154 16.15 -12.20 -4.61
N SER A 155 16.57 -13.45 -4.40
CA SER A 155 15.83 -14.62 -4.91
C SER A 155 14.43 -14.70 -4.29
N SER A 156 13.45 -15.05 -5.11
CA SER A 156 12.07 -15.27 -4.68
C SER A 156 11.36 -16.19 -5.67
N THR A 157 10.14 -16.62 -5.34
CA THR A 157 9.33 -17.42 -6.24
C THR A 157 8.94 -16.62 -7.48
N ASN A 158 8.86 -17.32 -8.62
CA ASN A 158 8.43 -16.71 -9.89
C ASN A 158 7.00 -16.18 -9.76
N ASP A 159 6.76 -15.05 -10.42
CA ASP A 159 5.41 -14.55 -10.61
C ASP A 159 4.58 -15.57 -11.39
N ARG A 160 3.28 -15.60 -11.09
CA ARG A 160 2.30 -16.51 -11.69
C ARG A 160 1.31 -15.68 -12.47
N ILE A 161 1.20 -15.93 -13.77
CA ILE A 161 0.39 -15.14 -14.71
C ILE A 161 -0.38 -16.08 -15.62
N ILE A 162 -1.68 -16.24 -15.35
CA ILE A 162 -2.65 -16.85 -16.26
C ILE A 162 -3.59 -15.74 -16.78
N GLY A 163 -3.69 -15.61 -18.10
CA GLY A 163 -4.48 -14.57 -18.78
C GLY A 163 -3.81 -14.06 -20.06
N ASP A 164 -4.26 -12.91 -20.56
CA ASP A 164 -3.68 -12.22 -21.71
C ASP A 164 -2.56 -11.27 -21.26
N ALA A 165 -1.31 -11.71 -21.37
CA ALA A 165 -0.13 -10.89 -21.10
C ALA A 165 0.70 -10.68 -22.36
N ASP A 166 0.90 -9.42 -22.75
CA ASP A 166 1.79 -9.08 -23.87
C ASP A 166 3.24 -8.81 -23.41
N SER A 167 4.11 -8.56 -24.38
CA SER A 167 5.55 -8.33 -24.17
C SER A 167 5.89 -7.02 -23.44
N SER A 168 4.91 -6.18 -23.15
CA SER A 168 5.14 -4.93 -22.41
C SER A 168 5.33 -5.14 -20.91
N ASN A 169 5.01 -6.32 -20.39
CA ASN A 169 5.21 -6.67 -18.98
C ASN A 169 6.65 -7.10 -18.71
N GLN A 170 7.12 -6.83 -17.49
CA GLN A 170 8.39 -7.35 -16.95
C GLN A 170 8.09 -8.07 -15.64
N PHE A 171 7.53 -9.27 -15.75
CA PHE A 171 7.29 -10.16 -14.61
C PHE A 171 8.57 -10.85 -14.14
N TRP A 172 8.63 -11.19 -12.87
CA TRP A 172 9.77 -11.88 -12.29
C TRP A 172 9.72 -13.37 -12.62
N SER A 173 10.72 -13.85 -13.36
CA SER A 173 10.91 -15.27 -13.67
C SER A 173 12.32 -15.75 -13.30
N GLY A 174 12.86 -15.22 -12.19
CA GLY A 174 14.22 -15.49 -11.71
C GLY A 174 15.24 -14.40 -12.02
N SER A 175 14.86 -13.35 -12.75
CA SER A 175 15.71 -12.17 -12.97
C SER A 175 14.87 -10.90 -13.17
N ASN A 176 15.49 -9.75 -12.90
CA ASN A 176 14.85 -8.45 -13.05
C ASN A 176 14.84 -8.00 -14.52
N GLY A 177 13.75 -7.39 -14.95
CA GLY A 177 13.69 -6.64 -16.20
C GLY A 177 14.49 -5.32 -16.13
N SER A 178 14.77 -4.75 -17.31
CA SER A 178 15.57 -3.51 -17.43
C SER A 178 15.02 -2.31 -16.65
N ARG A 179 13.69 -2.24 -16.45
CA ARG A 179 13.05 -1.12 -15.74
C ARG A 179 13.25 -1.17 -14.23
N CYS A 180 13.68 -2.30 -13.67
CA CYS A 180 13.89 -2.44 -12.22
C CYS A 180 15.01 -1.56 -11.67
N SER A 181 15.95 -1.13 -12.52
CA SER A 181 16.97 -0.13 -12.16
C SER A 181 16.37 1.19 -11.65
N SER A 182 15.14 1.54 -12.06
CA SER A 182 14.42 2.75 -11.63
C SER A 182 13.79 2.64 -10.24
N TYR A 183 13.74 1.43 -9.68
CA TYR A 183 13.07 1.11 -8.42
C TYR A 183 14.06 0.66 -7.34
N THR A 184 15.26 1.21 -7.40
CA THR A 184 16.33 0.95 -6.43
C THR A 184 16.29 1.97 -5.29
N GLY A 185 16.58 1.53 -4.07
CA GLY A 185 16.64 2.38 -2.88
C GLY A 185 15.39 2.35 -2.01
N ALA A 186 15.24 3.38 -1.16
CA ALA A 186 14.15 3.46 -0.21
C ALA A 186 12.87 4.03 -0.86
N LEU A 187 11.73 3.43 -0.49
CA LEU A 187 10.41 3.96 -0.85
C LEU A 187 10.17 5.28 -0.11
N GLY A 188 9.97 6.37 -0.86
CA GLY A 188 9.51 7.65 -0.33
C GLY A 188 8.19 8.05 -0.96
N TRP A 189 7.24 8.51 -0.17
CA TRP A 189 5.95 8.99 -0.65
C TRP A 189 5.44 10.15 0.23
N SER A 190 4.56 10.98 -0.33
CA SER A 190 3.84 12.01 0.42
C SER A 190 2.59 12.44 -0.35
N PHE A 191 1.54 12.84 0.35
CA PHE A 191 0.45 13.55 -0.30
C PHE A 191 0.91 14.95 -0.72
N ALA A 192 0.61 15.33 -1.96
CA ALA A 192 0.87 16.68 -2.40
C ALA A 192 -0.01 17.65 -1.62
N LEU A 193 0.61 18.66 -0.98
CA LEU A 193 -0.14 19.80 -0.45
C LEU A 193 -0.82 20.50 -1.63
N ARG A 194 -2.13 20.81 -1.50
CA ARG A 194 -2.84 21.67 -2.45
C ARG A 194 -2.05 22.98 -2.60
N ARG A 195 -1.33 23.16 -3.70
CA ARG A 195 -0.79 24.48 -4.05
C ARG A 195 -1.99 25.34 -4.49
N PRO A 196 -2.23 26.52 -3.89
CA PRO A 196 -3.12 27.48 -4.53
C PRO A 196 -2.54 27.80 -5.91
N PRO A 197 -3.38 28.05 -6.94
CA PRO A 197 -2.90 28.30 -8.29
C PRO A 197 -2.07 29.58 -8.28
N ARG A 198 -0.75 29.46 -8.26
CA ARG A 198 0.13 30.60 -8.51
C ARG A 198 0.12 30.85 -10.00
N ARG A 199 -0.44 32.00 -10.38
CA ARG A 199 -0.09 32.65 -11.65
C ARG A 199 1.42 32.88 -11.67
N ASP A 200 1.98 32.60 -12.82
CA ASP A 200 3.21 33.12 -13.41
C ASP A 200 4.51 32.29 -13.41
N LEU A 201 5.17 32.42 -14.56
CA LEU A 201 6.27 31.64 -15.12
C LEU A 201 7.60 31.70 -14.34
N ARG A 202 8.32 30.57 -14.27
CA ARG A 202 9.73 30.51 -14.71
C ARG A 202 10.27 29.07 -14.83
N ARG A 203 11.08 28.90 -15.87
CA ARG A 203 11.89 27.74 -16.29
C ARG A 203 12.87 27.31 -15.18
N GLN A 204 12.90 26.03 -14.83
CA GLN A 204 14.05 25.40 -14.17
C GLN A 204 14.39 24.07 -14.84
N SER A 205 15.58 24.08 -15.43
CA SER A 205 16.37 22.94 -15.90
C SER A 205 16.85 22.10 -14.72
N GLY A 206 16.68 20.77 -14.82
CA GLY A 206 17.30 19.80 -13.92
C GLY A 206 16.73 18.40 -14.19
N ASN A 207 17.61 17.43 -14.45
CA ASN A 207 17.27 16.03 -14.72
C ASN A 207 16.62 15.38 -13.48
N ALA A 208 15.30 15.38 -13.41
CA ALA A 208 14.53 14.36 -12.70
C ALA A 208 14.04 13.36 -13.75
N VAL A 209 14.15 12.06 -13.48
CA VAL A 209 13.48 11.05 -14.30
C VAL A 209 11.98 11.23 -14.08
N THR A 210 11.34 12.01 -14.94
CA THR A 210 9.90 12.21 -14.95
C THR A 210 9.27 11.02 -15.67
N ASP A 211 8.56 10.18 -14.93
CA ASP A 211 7.62 9.22 -15.53
C ASP A 211 6.58 10.00 -16.36
N PRO A 212 6.30 9.61 -17.62
CA PRO A 212 5.24 10.21 -18.42
C PRO A 212 3.85 10.22 -17.77
N ALA A 213 3.61 9.44 -16.70
CA ALA A 213 2.39 9.51 -15.88
C ALA A 213 2.24 10.83 -15.07
N ALA A 214 3.30 11.62 -14.92
CA ALA A 214 3.30 12.84 -14.10
C ALA A 214 2.65 14.07 -14.76
N ARG A 215 2.11 13.97 -15.99
CA ARG A 215 1.48 15.11 -16.66
C ARG A 215 -0.02 15.23 -16.37
N ALA A 216 -0.30 16.24 -15.55
CA ALA A 216 -1.54 17.03 -15.44
C ALA A 216 -2.70 16.48 -14.58
N SER A 217 -2.63 16.75 -13.27
CA SER A 217 -3.79 17.24 -12.51
C SER A 217 -3.36 17.92 -11.20
N PRO A 218 -3.93 19.09 -10.84
CA PRO A 218 -3.58 19.82 -9.61
C PRO A 218 -4.05 19.14 -8.30
N LEU A 219 -4.68 17.96 -8.41
CA LEU A 219 -5.07 17.09 -7.29
C LEU A 219 -4.17 15.86 -7.14
N ALA A 220 -3.18 15.66 -8.02
CA ALA A 220 -2.31 14.51 -7.96
C ALA A 220 -1.35 14.63 -6.77
N GLY A 221 -1.38 13.65 -5.87
CA GLY A 221 -0.24 13.38 -5.00
C GLY A 221 1.03 13.23 -5.85
N THR A 222 2.19 13.63 -5.33
CA THR A 222 3.44 13.22 -5.96
C THR A 222 3.49 11.70 -5.91
N PHE A 223 3.52 11.05 -7.08
CA PHE A 223 3.76 9.62 -7.20
C PHE A 223 4.99 9.21 -6.37
N PRO A 224 5.01 7.99 -5.78
CA PRO A 224 6.13 7.55 -4.96
C PRO A 224 7.47 7.71 -5.70
N THR A 225 8.44 8.31 -5.02
CA THR A 225 9.78 8.54 -5.57
C THR A 225 10.75 7.55 -4.94
N TRP A 226 11.57 6.92 -5.76
CA TRP A 226 12.67 6.06 -5.32
C TRP A 226 13.93 6.91 -5.21
N ARG A 227 14.49 7.02 -4.00
CA ARG A 227 15.75 7.73 -3.78
C ARG A 227 16.91 6.74 -3.95
N THR A 228 17.74 6.97 -4.97
CA THR A 228 19.04 6.32 -5.08
C THR A 228 20.00 6.98 -4.10
N ASP A 229 20.14 6.43 -2.89
CA ASP A 229 21.19 6.87 -1.99
C ASP A 229 22.53 6.37 -2.53
N SER A 230 23.38 7.31 -2.92
CA SER A 230 24.81 7.05 -3.13
C SER A 230 25.38 6.69 -1.75
N ALA A 231 25.78 5.43 -1.57
CA ALA A 231 26.53 4.87 -0.44
C ALA A 231 26.66 5.73 0.85
N GLY A 232 26.00 5.29 1.93
CA GLY A 232 26.45 5.56 3.30
C GLY A 232 25.51 6.35 4.20
N ALA A 233 24.56 5.65 4.83
CA ALA A 233 24.23 5.76 6.25
C ALA A 233 23.04 4.82 6.53
N ALA A 234 23.28 3.76 7.30
CA ALA A 234 22.18 3.07 7.96
C ALA A 234 21.45 4.11 8.81
N ALA A 235 20.15 4.29 8.59
CA ALA A 235 19.31 5.03 9.53
C ALA A 235 19.32 4.25 10.85
N SER A 236 20.16 4.68 11.78
CA SER A 236 20.10 4.26 13.17
C SER A 236 18.76 4.71 13.73
N MET A 237 17.89 3.74 14.02
CA MET A 237 16.72 3.94 14.86
C MET A 237 17.20 4.56 16.19
N PRO A 238 16.65 5.70 16.65
CA PRO A 238 16.96 6.19 17.98
C PRO A 238 16.45 5.17 19.00
N SER A 239 17.32 4.76 19.92
CA SER A 239 16.94 3.92 21.07
C SER A 239 15.76 4.55 21.82
N PRO A 240 14.82 3.74 22.33
CA PRO A 240 13.73 4.28 23.15
C PRO A 240 14.31 4.97 24.39
N PRO A 241 13.69 6.06 24.87
CA PRO A 241 14.14 6.71 26.09
C PRO A 241 14.10 5.71 27.25
N SER A 242 15.25 5.52 27.89
CA SER A 242 15.42 4.75 29.11
C SER A 242 14.53 5.34 30.21
N GLY A 243 13.44 4.65 30.56
CA GLY A 243 12.53 5.17 31.59
C GLY A 243 11.26 4.36 31.92
N CYS A 244 10.96 3.26 31.23
CA CYS A 244 9.84 2.39 31.61
C CYS A 244 10.37 1.00 31.94
N GLY A 245 10.40 0.69 33.24
CA GLY A 245 10.83 -0.60 33.76
C GLY A 245 9.96 -1.75 33.26
N ALA A 246 10.61 -2.90 33.10
CA ALA A 246 9.95 -4.16 32.80
C ALA A 246 8.84 -4.46 33.81
N TRP A 247 7.65 -4.77 33.32
CA TRP A 247 6.63 -5.46 34.09
C TRP A 247 6.52 -6.87 33.55
N SER A 248 6.94 -7.84 34.37
CA SER A 248 6.55 -9.23 34.22
C SER A 248 5.07 -9.35 34.59
N SER A 249 4.28 -10.04 33.77
CA SER A 249 2.95 -10.48 34.16
C SER A 249 2.88 -11.99 34.04
N SER A 250 3.08 -12.64 35.18
CA SER A 250 2.56 -13.96 35.48
C SER A 250 1.05 -13.99 35.25
N ALA A 251 0.59 -14.96 34.45
CA ALA A 251 -0.82 -15.23 34.25
C ALA A 251 -1.48 -15.63 35.58
N SER A 252 -2.53 -14.92 35.97
CA SER A 252 -3.54 -15.46 36.88
C SER A 252 -4.92 -14.96 36.48
N THR A 253 -5.82 -15.93 36.44
CA THR A 253 -7.25 -15.87 36.12
C THR A 253 -8.04 -14.90 37.00
N ALA A 254 -8.86 -14.04 36.40
CA ALA A 254 -10.16 -13.66 36.97
C ALA A 254 -11.03 -12.89 35.96
N THR A 255 -12.29 -13.31 35.94
CA THR A 255 -13.50 -12.75 35.33
C THR A 255 -13.77 -11.28 35.69
N GLY A 256 -14.27 -10.49 34.73
CA GLY A 256 -14.89 -9.19 35.02
C GLY A 256 -15.11 -8.31 33.78
N THR A 257 -16.35 -7.88 33.58
CA THR A 257 -16.85 -7.05 32.47
C THR A 257 -16.59 -5.55 32.66
N ALA A 258 -16.60 -4.82 31.52
CA ALA A 258 -16.76 -3.36 31.30
C ALA A 258 -15.48 -2.52 31.06
N PRO A 259 -15.60 -1.32 30.43
CA PRO A 259 -16.03 -1.07 29.06
C PRO A 259 -14.97 -0.29 28.24
N TRP A 260 -15.08 -0.35 26.91
CA TRP A 260 -14.20 0.37 25.97
C TRP A 260 -14.48 1.88 25.98
N HIS A 261 -13.46 2.67 26.31
CA HIS A 261 -13.46 4.12 26.07
C HIS A 261 -12.53 4.48 24.91
N CYS A 262 -13.15 4.92 23.81
CA CYS A 262 -12.51 5.68 22.75
C CYS A 262 -12.39 7.16 23.17
N ALA A 263 -11.46 7.85 22.51
CA ALA A 263 -11.15 9.29 22.54
C ALA A 263 -10.09 9.76 23.54
N ARG A 264 -8.96 10.26 23.00
CA ARG A 264 -8.38 11.53 23.48
C ARG A 264 -7.92 12.40 22.31
N SER A 265 -8.62 13.53 22.24
CA SER A 265 -8.34 14.77 21.56
C SER A 265 -6.88 15.25 21.67
N CYS A 266 -6.35 15.79 20.58
CA CYS A 266 -5.13 16.59 20.60
C CYS A 266 -5.49 18.04 21.02
N SER A 267 -5.21 18.41 22.28
CA SER A 267 -5.38 19.79 22.76
C SER A 267 -4.09 20.60 22.59
N ARG A 268 -4.21 21.81 22.02
CA ARG A 268 -3.17 22.85 21.99
C ARG A 268 -2.64 23.21 23.39
N ARG A 269 -1.31 23.29 23.53
CA ARG A 269 -0.58 24.18 24.47
C ARG A 269 0.69 24.65 23.73
N THR A 270 0.76 25.88 23.23
CA THR A 270 1.27 27.11 23.88
C THR A 270 2.72 27.03 24.37
N GLY A 271 3.56 27.92 23.83
CA GLY A 271 4.61 28.58 24.60
C GLY A 271 6.04 28.40 24.09
N LEU A 272 6.46 29.22 23.12
CA LEU A 272 7.84 29.70 23.09
C LEU A 272 7.86 31.15 22.60
N THR A 273 8.00 32.04 23.58
CA THR A 273 8.23 33.48 23.46
C THR A 273 9.65 33.71 22.95
N TRP A 274 9.82 34.51 21.89
CA TRP A 274 11.11 35.04 21.49
C TRP A 274 11.14 36.54 21.82
N THR A 275 12.11 36.92 22.64
CA THR A 275 12.40 38.30 23.04
C THR A 275 13.13 39.04 21.91
N GLY A 276 12.60 40.17 21.48
CA GLY A 276 13.23 41.07 20.51
C GLY A 276 12.97 42.53 20.89
N THR A 277 14.01 43.21 21.32
CA THR A 277 14.00 44.52 21.98
C THR A 277 14.14 45.70 20.99
N ARG A 278 13.52 46.84 21.37
CA ARG A 278 13.75 48.24 20.93
C ARG A 278 13.03 48.68 19.63
N ARG A 279 12.48 49.89 19.51
CA ARG A 279 12.85 51.21 20.08
C ARG A 279 11.62 52.11 20.31
N ARG A 280 11.71 52.87 21.42
CA ARG A 280 11.09 54.14 21.84
C ARG A 280 9.58 54.29 21.74
#